data_AF-A0A414YFK5-F1
#
_entry.id   AF-A0A414YFK5-F1
#
_cell.length_a   1.000
_cell.length_b   1.000
_cell.length_c   1.000
_cell.angle_alpha   90.00
_cell.angle_beta   90.00
_cell.angle_gamma   90.00
#
_symmetry.space_group_name_H-M   'P 1'
#
loop_
_entity.id
_entity.type
_entity.pdbx_description
1 polymer ?
#
loop_
_entity_poly.entity_id
_entity_poly.type
_entity_poly.pdbx_seq_one_letter_code
_entity_poly.pdbx_strand_id
1 'polypeptide(L)'
;MKRFFKILFSSAFIGMMFACEAELSPITIIPDPVFDKTGLYTVNTISIYEEQETVVNISRIYGLSKELDLTIGVDETLLTEYNNLNGTNYQLMPAEYYDFPTTVKLNKTDKVVELPVVIKPKALVAKGFSTANNYVLPLSLNASSVEVEDKGSAAQVLLIPNIVEPTFTVKVPEVNFSLSFIRDVVFPQTVELEAISNFTTIDAGMVTYKADATAVEAYNEANGVEYELLPSEYYQVQAGVLDPETMSYKTSITFNCAEMKSDNIFLLPLVMASDVYQVKQKEPVYVLVQLNTLKMWVAGADQIVVNKSGNGKFSVAMNAPIGNDQPVKLTVDNSLVESYNAANNTSFIPFDPSKVSVSTEAITAGEKKVDVSYQVDLTSMPFDGSDSYLLALVLDESELFTGTQVENNVIYIQPFRTLAGDYDKEIWGEEKGNRVTAPAIYLAGTNGWPASRNEKAQKYCINYNQTWSGGVIHFNILDEFVDGYPNRRKLGDFIDRGEGNNGHGYDPVIDNGSWVDIKTGVVHFDLKVVDNAYSNVGGFPIQYNFTPGF
;
A
#
# COMPACT_ATOMS: atom_id res chain seq x y z
N MET A 1 -28.48 -44.85 39.50
CA MET A 1 -28.60 -44.17 40.82
C MET A 1 -29.86 -43.32 40.77
N LYS A 2 -30.94 -43.73 41.46
CA LYS A 2 -31.44 -43.09 42.70
C LYS A 2 -31.67 -41.58 42.45
N ARG A 3 -32.89 -41.03 42.38
CA ARG A 3 -34.01 -41.09 43.35
C ARG A 3 -35.24 -40.34 42.76
N PHE A 4 -36.51 -40.47 43.15
CA PHE A 4 -37.26 -41.22 44.17
C PHE A 4 -38.79 -41.08 43.91
N PHE A 5 -39.54 -42.10 44.33
CA PHE A 5 -40.87 -42.11 44.99
C PHE A 5 -41.99 -41.14 44.55
N LYS A 6 -43.14 -41.62 44.05
CA LYS A 6 -44.29 -42.26 44.76
C LYS A 6 -44.96 -41.36 45.81
N ILE A 7 -46.23 -41.00 45.54
CA ILE A 7 -47.30 -40.97 46.54
C ILE A 7 -48.52 -41.68 45.95
N LEU A 8 -48.93 -42.77 46.62
CA LEU A 8 -50.23 -43.42 46.51
C LEU A 8 -51.28 -42.56 47.25
N PHE A 9 -52.54 -42.57 46.82
CA PHE A 9 -53.64 -43.40 47.37
C PHE A 9 -55.02 -42.78 47.10
N SER A 10 -56.00 -43.67 46.95
CA SER A 10 -57.42 -43.52 47.29
C SER A 10 -58.40 -43.01 46.22
N SER A 11 -58.93 -43.96 45.45
CA SER A 11 -60.38 -44.13 45.23
C SER A 11 -61.13 -44.07 46.58
N ALA A 12 -62.33 -43.50 46.77
CA ALA A 12 -63.41 -43.14 45.86
C ALA A 12 -64.44 -42.20 46.53
N PHE A 13 -65.38 -41.73 45.71
CA PHE A 13 -66.80 -41.39 45.98
C PHE A 13 -67.24 -39.91 46.09
N ILE A 14 -67.79 -39.46 44.94
CA ILE A 14 -69.03 -38.71 44.71
C ILE A 14 -69.08 -37.21 45.05
N GLY A 15 -69.18 -36.43 43.96
CA GLY A 15 -69.88 -35.16 43.91
C GLY A 15 -70.20 -34.84 42.46
N MET A 16 -71.46 -34.99 42.06
CA MET A 16 -71.96 -34.54 40.75
C MET A 16 -71.63 -33.06 40.56
N MET A 17 -70.75 -32.76 39.62
CA MET A 17 -70.79 -31.50 38.91
C MET A 17 -71.22 -31.81 37.50
N PHE A 18 -72.36 -31.24 37.10
CA PHE A 18 -72.67 -31.03 35.69
C PHE A 18 -71.60 -30.10 35.11
N ALA A 19 -70.48 -30.68 34.68
CA ALA A 19 -69.66 -30.04 33.67
C ALA A 19 -70.32 -30.39 32.35
N CYS A 20 -70.81 -29.37 31.65
CA CYS A 20 -70.99 -29.46 30.22
C CYS A 20 -69.59 -29.75 29.65
N GLU A 21 -69.23 -31.02 29.49
CA GLU A 21 -68.13 -31.42 28.61
C GLU A 21 -68.60 -31.03 27.21
N ALA A 22 -68.31 -29.78 26.84
CA ALA A 22 -68.13 -29.48 25.44
C ALA A 22 -66.97 -30.40 25.01
N GLU A 23 -67.30 -31.48 24.32
CA GLU A 23 -66.33 -32.19 23.49
C GLU A 23 -65.75 -31.14 22.55
N LEU A 24 -64.62 -30.54 22.93
CA LEU A 24 -63.82 -29.76 22.01
C LEU A 24 -63.44 -30.74 20.91
N SER A 25 -64.01 -30.52 19.73
CA SER A 25 -63.67 -31.28 18.55
C SER A 25 -62.13 -31.33 18.46
N PRO A 26 -61.53 -32.49 18.15
CA PRO A 26 -60.09 -32.61 18.07
C PRO A 26 -59.55 -31.50 17.15
N ILE A 27 -58.58 -30.71 17.64
CA ILE A 27 -57.95 -29.64 16.86
C ILE A 27 -57.28 -30.32 15.66
N THR A 28 -57.91 -30.19 14.50
CA THR A 28 -57.38 -30.68 13.24
C THR A 28 -56.45 -29.61 12.70
N ILE A 29 -55.14 -29.85 12.83
CA ILE A 29 -54.12 -28.98 12.26
C ILE A 29 -53.97 -29.37 10.79
N ILE A 30 -54.41 -28.49 9.89
CA ILE A 30 -54.28 -28.65 8.45
C ILE A 30 -52.93 -28.04 8.01
N PRO A 31 -52.08 -28.76 7.27
CA PRO A 31 -50.82 -28.21 6.78
C PRO A 31 -51.04 -27.04 5.82
N ASP A 32 -50.11 -26.09 5.81
CA ASP A 32 -50.22 -24.83 5.08
C ASP A 32 -49.02 -24.57 4.15
N PRO A 33 -48.78 -25.43 3.14
CA PRO A 33 -47.68 -25.23 2.22
C PRO A 33 -47.87 -23.95 1.39
N VAL A 34 -46.87 -23.08 1.39
CA VAL A 34 -46.83 -21.85 0.60
C VAL A 34 -45.47 -21.71 -0.07
N PHE A 35 -45.43 -21.13 -1.27
CA PHE A 35 -44.17 -20.72 -1.88
C PHE A 35 -43.60 -19.51 -1.12
N ASP A 36 -42.27 -19.49 -0.95
CA ASP A 36 -41.56 -18.33 -0.38
C ASP A 36 -41.52 -17.14 -1.35
N LYS A 37 -41.51 -17.44 -2.66
CA LYS A 37 -41.66 -16.51 -3.76
C LYS A 37 -43.12 -16.55 -4.22
N THR A 38 -43.79 -15.40 -4.22
CA THR A 38 -45.20 -15.27 -4.64
C THR A 38 -45.35 -14.16 -5.67
N GLY A 39 -46.40 -14.23 -6.49
CA GLY A 39 -46.60 -13.29 -7.59
C GLY A 39 -45.53 -13.43 -8.70
N LEU A 40 -45.25 -12.34 -9.42
CA LEU A 40 -44.27 -12.31 -10.50
C LEU A 40 -42.85 -12.17 -9.93
N TYR A 41 -42.08 -13.26 -9.99
CA TYR A 41 -40.72 -13.35 -9.49
C TYR A 41 -39.70 -13.44 -10.63
N THR A 42 -38.70 -12.56 -10.61
CA THR A 42 -37.68 -12.48 -11.65
C THR A 42 -36.51 -13.42 -11.40
N VAL A 43 -36.15 -14.21 -12.41
CA VAL A 43 -34.99 -15.10 -12.43
C VAL A 43 -33.90 -14.47 -13.31
N ASN A 44 -32.91 -13.85 -12.69
CA ASN A 44 -31.78 -13.25 -13.41
C ASN A 44 -30.83 -14.34 -13.92
N THR A 45 -30.43 -14.26 -15.18
CA THR A 45 -29.46 -15.19 -15.76
C THR A 45 -28.78 -14.61 -17.01
N ILE A 46 -27.77 -15.31 -17.52
CA ILE A 46 -26.98 -14.89 -18.68
C ILE A 46 -27.25 -15.84 -19.84
N SER A 47 -27.38 -15.31 -21.05
CA SER A 47 -27.70 -16.11 -22.24
C SER A 47 -26.63 -17.13 -22.64
N ILE A 48 -25.44 -17.11 -22.03
CA ILE A 48 -24.39 -18.08 -22.33
C ILE A 48 -24.60 -19.42 -21.61
N TYR A 49 -25.37 -19.45 -20.53
CA TYR A 49 -25.58 -20.67 -19.76
C TYR A 49 -26.56 -21.60 -20.47
N GLU A 50 -26.18 -22.88 -20.59
CA GLU A 50 -27.08 -23.91 -21.11
C GLU A 50 -28.28 -24.07 -20.18
N GLU A 51 -28.02 -24.08 -18.88
CA GLU A 51 -29.00 -24.27 -17.81
C GLU A 51 -28.73 -23.29 -16.66
N GLN A 52 -29.81 -22.79 -16.06
CA GLN A 52 -29.82 -21.98 -14.85
C GLN A 52 -30.81 -22.58 -13.87
N GLU A 53 -30.33 -23.04 -12.73
CA GLU A 53 -31.20 -23.45 -11.62
C GLU A 53 -31.59 -22.24 -10.77
N THR A 54 -32.87 -22.16 -10.40
CA THR A 54 -33.38 -21.30 -9.35
C THR A 54 -34.16 -22.14 -8.35
N VAL A 55 -33.91 -21.96 -7.06
CA VAL A 55 -34.64 -22.67 -6.02
C VAL A 55 -35.84 -21.84 -5.60
N VAL A 56 -37.03 -22.43 -5.65
CA VAL A 56 -38.24 -21.91 -5.03
C VAL A 56 -38.49 -22.74 -3.78
N ASN A 57 -38.65 -22.12 -2.61
CA ASN A 57 -38.91 -22.88 -1.40
C ASN A 57 -40.39 -23.02 -1.16
N ILE A 58 -40.81 -24.18 -0.67
CA ILE A 58 -42.15 -24.39 -0.14
C ILE A 58 -42.03 -24.53 1.37
N SER A 59 -42.72 -23.66 2.09
CA SER A 59 -42.68 -23.58 3.55
C SER A 59 -44.04 -23.83 4.17
N ARG A 60 -44.06 -24.18 5.46
CA ARG A 60 -45.27 -24.33 6.27
C ARG A 60 -45.07 -23.74 7.66
N ILE A 61 -46.15 -23.30 8.30
CA ILE A 61 -46.14 -22.83 9.69
C ILE A 61 -46.52 -23.98 10.62
N TYR A 62 -47.51 -24.77 10.24
CA TYR A 62 -48.11 -25.78 11.11
C TYR A 62 -47.40 -27.13 11.06
N GLY A 63 -47.37 -27.83 12.21
CA GLY A 63 -46.77 -29.16 12.38
C GLY A 63 -47.36 -30.25 11.49
N LEU A 64 -46.52 -31.17 11.00
CA LEU A 64 -46.97 -32.35 10.26
C LEU A 64 -47.09 -33.59 11.17
N SER A 65 -48.14 -34.38 10.97
CA SER A 65 -48.32 -35.68 11.64
C SER A 65 -47.61 -36.82 10.90
N LYS A 66 -47.48 -36.71 9.58
CA LYS A 66 -46.77 -37.58 8.62
C LYS A 66 -46.15 -36.73 7.50
N GLU A 67 -45.30 -37.35 6.68
CA GLU A 67 -44.74 -36.70 5.47
C GLU A 67 -45.85 -36.17 4.56
N LEU A 68 -45.61 -35.03 3.94
CA LEU A 68 -46.51 -34.37 2.99
C LEU A 68 -45.88 -34.44 1.60
N ASP A 69 -46.54 -35.15 0.69
CA ASP A 69 -46.15 -35.16 -0.72
C ASP A 69 -46.95 -34.07 -1.44
N LEU A 70 -46.25 -33.16 -2.10
CA LEU A 70 -46.83 -32.06 -2.86
C LEU A 70 -46.60 -32.32 -4.34
N THR A 71 -47.65 -32.17 -5.14
CA THR A 71 -47.59 -32.21 -6.60
C THR A 71 -47.58 -30.79 -7.13
N ILE A 72 -46.54 -30.44 -7.87
CA ILE A 72 -46.36 -29.14 -8.50
C ILE A 72 -46.64 -29.31 -9.99
N GLY A 73 -47.36 -28.36 -10.57
CA GLY A 73 -47.52 -28.32 -12.01
C GLY A 73 -47.64 -26.90 -12.53
N VAL A 74 -47.75 -26.83 -13.85
CA VAL A 74 -47.94 -25.57 -14.56
C VAL A 74 -49.44 -25.24 -14.58
N ASP A 75 -49.79 -24.03 -14.15
CA ASP A 75 -51.16 -23.53 -14.17
C ASP A 75 -51.28 -22.28 -15.05
N GLU A 76 -51.68 -22.50 -16.30
CA GLU A 76 -51.81 -21.46 -17.32
C GLU A 76 -52.88 -20.41 -16.97
N THR A 77 -53.84 -20.75 -16.10
CA THR A 77 -54.90 -19.81 -15.70
C THR A 77 -54.33 -18.65 -14.89
N LEU A 78 -53.29 -18.90 -14.09
CA LEU A 78 -52.61 -17.88 -13.28
C LEU A 78 -51.96 -16.80 -14.12
N LEU A 79 -51.33 -17.19 -15.23
CA LEU A 79 -50.73 -16.24 -16.16
C LEU A 79 -51.80 -15.38 -16.83
N THR A 80 -52.94 -15.99 -17.18
CA THR A 80 -54.07 -15.28 -17.79
C THR A 80 -54.66 -14.25 -16.82
N GLU A 81 -54.87 -14.63 -15.56
CA GLU A 81 -55.35 -13.74 -14.50
C GLU A 81 -54.36 -12.60 -14.24
N TYR A 82 -53.07 -12.91 -14.14
CA TYR A 82 -52.02 -11.91 -13.96
C TYR A 82 -51.99 -10.90 -15.10
N ASN A 83 -52.03 -11.36 -16.35
CA ASN A 83 -52.04 -10.48 -17.53
C ASN A 83 -53.26 -9.56 -17.56
N ASN A 84 -54.46 -10.09 -17.27
CA ASN A 84 -55.69 -9.31 -17.22
C ASN A 84 -55.66 -8.26 -16.11
N LEU A 85 -55.12 -8.61 -14.93
CA LEU A 85 -55.06 -7.72 -13.78
C LEU A 85 -54.04 -6.59 -13.99
N ASN A 86 -52.91 -6.88 -14.63
CA ASN A 86 -51.78 -5.94 -14.75
C ASN A 86 -51.67 -5.27 -16.13
N GLY A 87 -52.54 -5.59 -17.09
CA GLY A 87 -52.47 -5.07 -18.44
C GLY A 87 -51.21 -5.51 -19.20
N THR A 88 -50.65 -6.66 -18.86
CA THR A 88 -49.44 -7.23 -19.48
C THR A 88 -49.82 -8.25 -20.57
N ASN A 89 -48.83 -8.63 -21.38
CA ASN A 89 -49.01 -9.62 -22.46
C ASN A 89 -47.90 -10.69 -22.42
N TYR A 90 -47.63 -11.20 -21.22
CA TYR A 90 -46.67 -12.28 -21.04
C TYR A 90 -47.16 -13.58 -21.66
N GLN A 91 -46.23 -14.37 -22.18
CA GLN A 91 -46.51 -15.65 -22.83
C GLN A 91 -46.12 -16.82 -21.93
N LEU A 92 -46.80 -17.95 -22.06
CA LEU A 92 -46.43 -19.16 -21.34
C LEU A 92 -45.05 -19.66 -21.83
N MET A 93 -44.14 -19.95 -20.90
CA MET A 93 -42.84 -20.52 -21.23
C MET A 93 -43.03 -21.92 -21.86
N PRO A 94 -42.45 -22.21 -23.03
CA PRO A 94 -42.57 -23.54 -23.64
C PRO A 94 -41.83 -24.62 -22.84
N ALA A 95 -42.40 -25.83 -22.82
CA ALA A 95 -41.95 -26.95 -21.99
C ALA A 95 -40.51 -27.43 -22.27
N GLU A 96 -39.99 -27.18 -23.47
CA GLU A 96 -38.60 -27.55 -23.81
C GLU A 96 -37.54 -26.71 -23.06
N TYR A 97 -37.92 -25.55 -22.51
CA TYR A 97 -37.00 -24.57 -21.92
C TYR A 97 -36.93 -24.57 -20.40
N TYR A 98 -37.69 -25.43 -19.72
CA TYR A 98 -37.61 -25.57 -18.27
C TYR A 98 -37.67 -27.04 -17.84
N ASP A 99 -37.22 -27.31 -16.62
CA ASP A 99 -37.38 -28.59 -15.95
C ASP A 99 -37.53 -28.37 -14.43
N PHE A 100 -38.32 -29.20 -13.77
CA PHE A 100 -38.50 -29.19 -12.31
C PHE A 100 -39.11 -30.51 -11.83
N PRO A 101 -38.85 -30.95 -10.59
CA PRO A 101 -39.50 -32.13 -10.05
C PRO A 101 -40.99 -31.84 -9.83
N THR A 102 -41.86 -32.60 -10.50
CA THR A 102 -43.32 -32.47 -10.37
C THR A 102 -43.86 -32.93 -9.01
N THR A 103 -43.01 -33.57 -8.19
CA THR A 103 -43.35 -34.01 -6.84
C THR A 103 -42.21 -33.68 -5.89
N VAL A 104 -42.53 -33.00 -4.79
CA VAL A 104 -41.60 -32.74 -3.68
C VAL A 104 -42.16 -33.28 -2.38
N LYS A 105 -41.28 -33.76 -1.52
CA LYS A 105 -41.64 -34.34 -0.22
C LYS A 105 -41.19 -33.43 0.91
N LEU A 106 -42.13 -33.05 1.77
CA LEU A 106 -41.87 -32.27 2.96
C LEU A 106 -41.94 -33.21 4.18
N ASN A 107 -40.79 -33.50 4.79
CA ASN A 107 -40.73 -34.46 5.89
C ASN A 107 -41.40 -33.90 7.15
N LYS A 108 -41.78 -34.79 8.06
CA LYS A 108 -42.51 -34.45 9.29
C LYS A 108 -41.86 -33.34 10.12
N THR A 109 -40.54 -33.33 10.18
CA THR A 109 -39.74 -32.38 10.97
C THR A 109 -39.40 -31.10 10.21
N ASP A 110 -39.44 -31.13 8.88
CA ASP A 110 -38.91 -30.06 8.04
C ASP A 110 -39.96 -28.98 7.89
N LYS A 111 -39.58 -27.71 8.03
CA LYS A 111 -40.48 -26.57 7.82
C LYS A 111 -40.44 -26.03 6.40
N VAL A 112 -39.42 -26.42 5.63
CA VAL A 112 -39.12 -25.92 4.30
C VAL A 112 -38.62 -27.10 3.45
N VAL A 113 -39.01 -27.14 2.19
CA VAL A 113 -38.44 -28.01 1.16
C VAL A 113 -38.08 -27.17 -0.07
N GLU A 114 -36.99 -27.52 -0.73
CA GLU A 114 -36.50 -26.87 -1.94
C GLU A 114 -37.16 -27.48 -3.19
N LEU A 115 -37.70 -26.62 -4.07
CA LEU A 115 -38.11 -26.96 -5.43
C LEU A 115 -37.09 -26.35 -6.40
N PRO A 116 -36.11 -27.12 -6.91
CA PRO A 116 -35.21 -26.64 -7.94
C PRO A 116 -35.96 -26.53 -9.27
N VAL A 117 -35.87 -25.35 -9.90
CA VAL A 117 -36.43 -25.07 -11.22
C VAL A 117 -35.30 -24.70 -12.15
N VAL A 118 -35.09 -25.48 -13.20
CA VAL A 118 -34.08 -25.25 -14.23
C VAL A 118 -34.72 -24.50 -15.39
N ILE A 119 -34.07 -23.42 -15.85
CA ILE A 119 -34.40 -22.69 -17.08
C ILE A 119 -33.24 -22.85 -18.06
N LYS A 120 -33.51 -22.91 -19.37
CA LYS A 120 -32.49 -23.04 -20.42
C LYS A 120 -32.27 -21.72 -21.19
N PRO A 121 -31.54 -20.74 -20.63
CA PRO A 121 -31.54 -19.38 -21.16
C PRO A 121 -30.93 -19.29 -22.56
N LYS A 122 -29.83 -20.00 -22.84
CA LYS A 122 -29.21 -20.02 -24.18
C LYS A 122 -30.17 -20.49 -25.27
N ALA A 123 -30.93 -21.57 -25.00
CA ALA A 123 -31.94 -22.06 -25.94
C ALA A 123 -33.12 -21.09 -26.06
N LEU A 124 -33.53 -20.45 -24.97
CA LEU A 124 -34.67 -19.53 -24.93
C LEU A 124 -34.40 -18.26 -25.76
N VAL A 125 -33.18 -17.70 -25.69
CA VAL A 125 -32.81 -16.49 -26.43
C VAL A 125 -32.59 -16.73 -27.93
N ALA A 126 -32.62 -17.96 -28.42
CA ALA A 126 -32.50 -18.25 -29.85
C ALA A 126 -33.62 -17.58 -30.69
N LYS A 127 -34.73 -17.21 -30.05
CA LYS A 127 -35.85 -16.46 -30.66
C LYS A 127 -35.77 -14.94 -30.43
N GLY A 128 -34.73 -14.45 -29.75
CA GLY A 128 -34.50 -13.06 -29.39
C GLY A 128 -34.75 -12.75 -27.90
N PHE A 129 -33.96 -11.84 -27.33
CA PHE A 129 -34.02 -11.45 -25.91
C PHE A 129 -35.39 -10.93 -25.48
N SER A 130 -36.02 -10.09 -26.31
CA SER A 130 -37.35 -9.55 -25.99
C SER A 130 -38.42 -10.65 -25.91
N THR A 131 -38.32 -11.70 -26.72
CA THR A 131 -39.25 -12.82 -26.69
C THR A 131 -38.96 -13.71 -25.48
N ALA A 132 -37.67 -14.02 -25.24
CA ALA A 132 -37.25 -14.85 -24.12
C ALA A 132 -37.67 -14.27 -22.76
N ASN A 133 -37.46 -12.96 -22.56
CA ASN A 133 -37.82 -12.25 -21.34
C ASN A 133 -39.32 -11.90 -21.23
N ASN A 134 -40.14 -12.32 -22.20
CA ASN A 134 -41.60 -12.21 -22.14
C ASN A 134 -42.27 -13.54 -21.76
N TYR A 135 -41.51 -14.62 -21.62
CA TYR A 135 -42.03 -15.92 -21.19
C TYR A 135 -42.14 -16.03 -19.68
N VAL A 136 -43.20 -16.66 -19.20
CA VAL A 136 -43.47 -16.87 -17.77
C VAL A 136 -43.80 -18.34 -17.52
N LEU A 137 -43.21 -18.90 -16.47
CA LEU A 137 -43.52 -20.24 -15.95
C LEU A 137 -44.41 -20.09 -14.70
N PRO A 138 -45.74 -20.28 -14.82
CA PRO A 138 -46.66 -20.27 -13.68
C PRO A 138 -46.64 -21.63 -12.99
N LEU A 139 -46.18 -21.69 -11.74
CA LEU A 139 -46.20 -22.90 -10.93
C LEU A 139 -47.24 -22.79 -9.81
N SER A 140 -47.95 -23.88 -9.57
CA SER A 140 -48.93 -24.00 -8.49
C SER A 140 -48.84 -25.34 -7.78
N LEU A 141 -49.31 -25.36 -6.53
CA LEU A 141 -49.54 -26.59 -5.78
C LEU A 141 -50.84 -27.25 -6.26
N ASN A 142 -50.72 -28.21 -7.19
CA ASN A 142 -51.86 -28.87 -7.83
C ASN A 142 -52.56 -29.89 -6.94
N ALA A 143 -51.79 -30.63 -6.14
CA ALA A 143 -52.32 -31.68 -5.27
C ALA A 143 -51.40 -31.95 -4.09
N SER A 144 -51.96 -32.60 -3.07
CA SER A 144 -51.24 -33.01 -1.86
C SER A 144 -51.72 -34.37 -1.35
N SER A 145 -50.85 -35.12 -0.68
CA SER A 145 -51.21 -36.44 -0.12
C SER A 145 -52.16 -36.39 1.09
N VAL A 146 -52.42 -35.19 1.62
CA VAL A 146 -53.45 -34.86 2.62
C VAL A 146 -54.10 -33.54 2.27
N GLU A 147 -55.27 -33.26 2.85
CA GLU A 147 -55.88 -31.92 2.79
C GLU A 147 -54.92 -30.87 3.34
N VAL A 148 -54.79 -29.75 2.62
CA VAL A 148 -53.96 -28.59 2.96
C VAL A 148 -54.82 -27.34 2.99
N GLU A 149 -54.39 -26.33 3.74
CA GLU A 149 -55.10 -25.06 3.83
C GLU A 149 -55.03 -24.34 2.48
N ASP A 150 -56.17 -23.83 2.01
CA ASP A 150 -56.20 -22.99 0.82
C ASP A 150 -55.57 -21.63 1.14
N LYS A 151 -54.38 -21.41 0.58
CA LYS A 151 -53.61 -20.17 0.75
C LYS A 151 -53.72 -19.23 -0.45
N GLY A 152 -54.62 -19.52 -1.40
CA GLY A 152 -54.84 -18.71 -2.59
C GLY A 152 -53.54 -18.41 -3.33
N SER A 153 -53.27 -17.12 -3.55
CA SER A 153 -52.08 -16.65 -4.27
C SER A 153 -50.74 -17.03 -3.62
N ALA A 154 -50.71 -17.42 -2.34
CA ALA A 154 -49.49 -17.87 -1.68
C ALA A 154 -49.12 -19.34 -2.00
N ALA A 155 -50.05 -20.10 -2.61
CA ALA A 155 -49.80 -21.44 -3.15
C ALA A 155 -49.32 -21.41 -4.62
N GLN A 156 -48.93 -20.24 -5.13
CA GLN A 156 -48.64 -19.98 -6.53
C GLN A 156 -47.42 -19.06 -6.72
N VAL A 157 -46.68 -19.26 -7.83
CA VAL A 157 -45.56 -18.39 -8.23
C VAL A 157 -45.49 -18.26 -9.75
N LEU A 158 -45.20 -17.06 -10.25
CA LEU A 158 -44.97 -16.78 -11.67
C LEU A 158 -43.48 -16.48 -11.86
N LEU A 159 -42.72 -17.40 -12.46
CA LEU A 159 -41.30 -17.19 -12.71
C LEU A 159 -41.09 -16.56 -14.09
N ILE A 160 -40.52 -15.35 -14.12
CA ILE A 160 -40.15 -14.64 -15.35
C ILE A 160 -38.63 -14.54 -15.44
N PRO A 161 -38.00 -14.96 -16.55
CA PRO A 161 -36.57 -14.83 -16.69
C PRO A 161 -36.19 -13.39 -17.08
N ASN A 162 -35.08 -12.91 -16.54
CA ASN A 162 -34.39 -11.71 -16.99
C ASN A 162 -33.02 -12.14 -17.52
N ILE A 163 -33.00 -12.49 -18.81
CA ILE A 163 -31.81 -12.95 -19.51
C ILE A 163 -31.12 -11.73 -20.12
N VAL A 164 -29.83 -11.58 -19.81
CA VAL A 164 -28.99 -10.52 -20.38
C VAL A 164 -27.81 -11.11 -21.15
N GLU A 165 -27.24 -10.32 -22.06
CA GLU A 165 -26.06 -10.69 -22.84
C GLU A 165 -24.82 -10.83 -21.94
N PRO A 166 -23.91 -11.78 -22.25
CA PRO A 166 -22.63 -11.88 -21.58
C PRO A 166 -21.79 -10.65 -21.98
N THR A 167 -21.46 -9.85 -20.97
CA THR A 167 -20.89 -8.50 -21.16
C THR A 167 -19.60 -8.36 -20.35
N PHE A 168 -18.56 -7.82 -20.98
CA PHE A 168 -17.40 -7.26 -20.30
C PHE A 168 -17.53 -5.75 -20.16
N THR A 169 -17.20 -5.21 -19.00
CA THR A 169 -17.08 -3.77 -18.75
C THR A 169 -15.62 -3.45 -18.44
N VAL A 170 -14.94 -2.76 -19.35
CA VAL A 170 -13.51 -2.41 -19.20
C VAL A 170 -13.35 -1.34 -18.12
N LYS A 171 -12.44 -1.56 -17.18
CA LYS A 171 -12.01 -0.54 -16.21
C LYS A 171 -10.96 0.35 -16.86
N VAL A 172 -11.36 1.56 -17.23
CA VAL A 172 -10.42 2.57 -17.75
C VAL A 172 -9.68 3.19 -16.56
N PRO A 173 -8.33 3.19 -16.55
CA PRO A 173 -7.57 3.81 -15.47
C PRO A 173 -7.75 5.33 -15.46
N GLU A 174 -7.75 5.94 -14.27
CA GLU A 174 -7.85 7.41 -14.13
C GLU A 174 -6.64 8.14 -14.71
N VAL A 175 -5.48 7.47 -14.73
CA VAL A 175 -4.22 8.00 -15.26
C VAL A 175 -3.71 7.05 -16.35
N ASN A 176 -3.35 7.63 -17.49
CA ASN A 176 -2.76 6.86 -18.59
C ASN A 176 -1.43 6.23 -18.18
N PHE A 177 -1.15 5.04 -18.72
CA PHE A 177 0.14 4.42 -18.51
C PHE A 177 1.23 5.17 -19.28
N SER A 178 2.40 5.32 -18.69
CA SER A 178 3.57 5.92 -19.34
C SER A 178 4.79 5.05 -19.14
N LEU A 179 5.25 4.42 -20.20
CA LEU A 179 6.38 3.50 -20.22
C LEU A 179 7.60 4.20 -20.84
N SER A 180 8.74 4.06 -20.17
CA SER A 180 10.02 4.61 -20.64
C SER A 180 11.01 3.48 -20.84
N PHE A 181 11.53 3.37 -22.06
CA PHE A 181 12.54 2.39 -22.43
C PHE A 181 13.88 3.07 -22.69
N ILE A 182 14.95 2.29 -22.56
CA ILE A 182 16.29 2.71 -22.92
C ILE A 182 16.67 2.05 -24.24
N ARG A 183 17.16 2.86 -25.18
CA ARG A 183 17.64 2.40 -26.48
C ARG A 183 18.70 1.31 -26.33
N ASP A 184 18.55 0.23 -27.08
CA ASP A 184 19.46 -0.93 -27.11
C ASP A 184 19.58 -1.71 -25.78
N VAL A 185 18.80 -1.37 -24.75
CA VAL A 185 18.75 -2.10 -23.48
C VAL A 185 17.46 -2.90 -23.40
N VAL A 186 17.56 -4.21 -23.60
CA VAL A 186 16.42 -5.13 -23.57
C VAL A 186 15.90 -5.26 -22.15
N PHE A 187 14.80 -4.55 -21.87
CA PHE A 187 14.05 -4.65 -20.62
C PHE A 187 12.54 -4.57 -20.90
N PRO A 188 11.86 -5.71 -21.10
CA PRO A 188 10.43 -5.73 -21.33
C PRO A 188 9.64 -5.18 -20.14
N GLN A 189 8.59 -4.40 -20.42
CA GLN A 189 7.65 -3.90 -19.40
C GLN A 189 6.26 -4.46 -19.67
N THR A 190 5.45 -4.58 -18.62
CA THR A 190 4.10 -5.14 -18.73
C THR A 190 3.08 -4.16 -18.15
N VAL A 191 1.95 -4.00 -18.84
CA VAL A 191 0.75 -3.32 -18.34
C VAL A 191 -0.34 -4.36 -18.13
N GLU A 192 -1.04 -4.30 -17.00
CA GLU A 192 -2.23 -5.11 -16.74
C GLU A 192 -3.50 -4.29 -16.94
N LEU A 193 -4.39 -4.78 -17.79
CA LEU A 193 -5.73 -4.22 -18.00
C LEU A 193 -6.77 -5.09 -17.31
N GLU A 194 -7.78 -4.45 -16.72
CA GLU A 194 -8.85 -5.12 -16.00
C GLU A 194 -10.22 -4.82 -16.64
N ALA A 195 -11.08 -5.83 -16.71
CA ALA A 195 -12.50 -5.70 -17.00
C ALA A 195 -13.33 -6.51 -16.00
N ILE A 196 -14.62 -6.20 -15.88
CA ILE A 196 -15.59 -6.95 -15.07
C ILE A 196 -16.52 -7.70 -16.02
N SER A 197 -16.73 -9.00 -15.80
CA SER A 197 -17.78 -9.77 -16.47
C SER A 197 -19.08 -9.80 -15.66
N ASN A 198 -20.20 -10.06 -16.32
CA ASN A 198 -21.46 -10.47 -15.66
C ASN A 198 -21.67 -12.00 -15.67
N PHE A 199 -20.64 -12.77 -16.03
CA PHE A 199 -20.69 -14.22 -16.21
C PHE A 199 -19.41 -14.90 -15.75
N THR A 200 -19.45 -16.20 -15.50
CA THR A 200 -18.37 -16.96 -14.84
C THR A 200 -17.53 -17.84 -15.77
N THR A 201 -17.95 -18.04 -17.02
CA THR A 201 -17.28 -18.95 -17.97
C THR A 201 -16.97 -18.25 -19.29
N ILE A 202 -15.70 -18.29 -19.71
CA ILE A 202 -15.22 -17.65 -20.94
C ILE A 202 -14.68 -18.68 -21.94
N ASP A 203 -14.98 -18.48 -23.21
CA ASP A 203 -14.38 -19.19 -24.33
C ASP A 203 -12.98 -18.60 -24.60
N ALA A 204 -11.95 -19.42 -24.44
CA ALA A 204 -10.57 -19.00 -24.60
C ALA A 204 -10.33 -18.42 -26.02
N GLY A 205 -9.67 -17.26 -26.08
CA GLY A 205 -9.33 -16.59 -27.34
C GLY A 205 -10.46 -15.79 -27.99
N MET A 206 -11.65 -15.73 -27.40
CA MET A 206 -12.78 -14.94 -27.94
C MET A 206 -12.77 -13.47 -27.51
N VAL A 207 -11.82 -13.06 -26.67
CA VAL A 207 -11.63 -11.69 -26.20
C VAL A 207 -10.16 -11.32 -26.33
N THR A 208 -9.89 -10.12 -26.84
CA THR A 208 -8.55 -9.55 -26.89
C THR A 208 -8.62 -8.03 -26.85
N TYR A 209 -7.47 -7.37 -26.69
CA TYR A 209 -7.34 -5.93 -26.92
C TYR A 209 -6.70 -5.67 -28.29
N LYS A 210 -7.20 -4.65 -28.99
CA LYS A 210 -6.66 -4.20 -30.27
C LYS A 210 -6.30 -2.72 -30.18
N ALA A 211 -5.33 -2.32 -31.00
CA ALA A 211 -5.01 -0.92 -31.17
C ALA A 211 -6.12 -0.21 -31.98
N ASP A 212 -6.54 0.98 -31.53
CA ASP A 212 -7.44 1.86 -32.29
C ASP A 212 -6.67 3.03 -32.89
N ALA A 213 -6.25 2.90 -34.14
CA ALA A 213 -5.50 3.94 -34.83
C ALA A 213 -6.25 5.29 -34.89
N THR A 214 -7.59 5.27 -34.93
CA THR A 214 -8.39 6.51 -35.03
C THR A 214 -8.42 7.30 -33.72
N ALA A 215 -8.20 6.62 -32.59
CA ALA A 215 -8.12 7.27 -31.28
C ALA A 215 -6.84 8.08 -31.07
N VAL A 216 -5.78 7.83 -31.85
CA VAL A 216 -4.54 8.61 -31.77
C VAL A 216 -4.78 10.06 -32.19
N GLU A 217 -5.49 10.27 -33.30
CA GLU A 217 -5.82 11.60 -33.81
C GLU A 217 -6.66 12.39 -32.80
N ALA A 218 -7.71 11.76 -32.26
CA ALA A 218 -8.57 12.36 -31.24
C ALA A 218 -7.80 12.72 -29.96
N TYR A 219 -6.89 11.85 -29.51
CA TYR A 219 -6.06 12.10 -28.34
C TYR A 219 -5.12 13.29 -28.58
N ASN A 220 -4.46 13.33 -29.74
CA ASN A 220 -3.53 14.38 -30.13
C ASN A 220 -4.22 15.74 -30.17
N GLU A 221 -5.39 15.83 -30.82
CA GLU A 221 -6.19 17.06 -30.89
C GLU A 221 -6.64 17.54 -29.50
N ALA A 222 -7.12 16.63 -28.65
CA ALA A 222 -7.61 16.97 -27.32
C ALA A 222 -6.50 17.46 -26.37
N ASN A 223 -5.25 17.02 -26.57
CA ASN A 223 -4.13 17.31 -25.68
C ASN A 223 -3.09 18.28 -26.26
N GLY A 224 -3.21 18.67 -27.54
CA GLY A 224 -2.25 19.55 -28.21
C GLY A 224 -0.87 18.90 -28.37
N VAL A 225 -0.84 17.61 -28.66
CA VAL A 225 0.38 16.79 -28.82
C VAL A 225 0.38 16.11 -30.20
N GLU A 226 1.52 15.55 -30.61
CA GLU A 226 1.69 14.91 -31.92
C GLU A 226 2.30 13.51 -31.75
N TYR A 227 1.61 12.62 -31.04
CA TYR A 227 2.09 11.25 -30.86
C TYR A 227 1.79 10.35 -32.05
N GLU A 228 2.67 9.38 -32.30
CA GLU A 228 2.50 8.36 -33.33
C GLU A 228 1.89 7.08 -32.75
N LEU A 229 1.17 6.30 -33.57
CA LEU A 229 0.69 4.98 -33.13
C LEU A 229 1.87 4.04 -32.88
N LEU A 230 1.91 3.39 -31.72
CA LEU A 230 2.94 2.38 -31.43
C LEU A 230 2.84 1.20 -32.42
N PRO A 231 3.92 0.88 -33.15
CA PRO A 231 3.92 -0.26 -34.08
C PRO A 231 3.71 -1.60 -33.36
N SER A 232 2.99 -2.52 -34.02
CA SER A 232 2.56 -3.80 -33.44
C SER A 232 3.69 -4.76 -33.10
N GLU A 233 4.87 -4.60 -33.71
CA GLU A 233 6.05 -5.41 -33.39
C GLU A 233 6.63 -5.15 -31.99
N TYR A 234 6.28 -4.01 -31.36
CA TYR A 234 6.82 -3.60 -30.07
C TYR A 234 5.94 -3.96 -28.88
N TYR A 235 4.79 -4.58 -29.10
CA TYR A 235 3.93 -5.06 -28.02
C TYR A 235 3.23 -6.38 -28.36
N GLN A 236 2.90 -7.13 -27.32
CA GLN A 236 2.18 -8.39 -27.41
C GLN A 236 1.06 -8.41 -26.36
N VAL A 237 -0.18 -8.55 -26.82
CA VAL A 237 -1.35 -8.75 -25.96
C VAL A 237 -1.43 -10.23 -25.60
N GLN A 238 -1.33 -10.55 -24.31
CA GLN A 238 -1.45 -11.93 -23.83
C GLN A 238 -2.92 -12.36 -23.77
N ALA A 239 -3.15 -13.67 -23.66
CA ALA A 239 -4.49 -14.18 -23.37
C ALA A 239 -4.91 -13.73 -21.96
N GLY A 240 -6.09 -13.13 -21.83
CA GLY A 240 -6.60 -12.73 -20.53
C GLY A 240 -7.19 -13.91 -19.75
N VAL A 241 -7.26 -13.74 -18.43
CA VAL A 241 -7.73 -14.75 -17.46
C VAL A 241 -8.92 -14.19 -16.69
N LEU A 242 -10.03 -14.95 -16.66
CA LEU A 242 -11.21 -14.63 -15.85
C LEU A 242 -11.10 -15.32 -14.49
N ASP A 243 -11.25 -14.54 -13.42
CA ASP A 243 -11.50 -15.04 -12.08
C ASP A 243 -13.03 -15.12 -11.85
N PRO A 244 -13.60 -16.35 -11.77
CA PRO A 244 -15.03 -16.54 -11.62
C PRO A 244 -15.55 -16.22 -10.20
N GLU A 245 -14.69 -16.00 -9.21
CA GLU A 245 -15.13 -15.59 -7.87
C GLU A 245 -15.34 -14.08 -7.81
N THR A 246 -14.43 -13.32 -8.42
CA THR A 246 -14.44 -11.85 -8.41
C THR A 246 -15.07 -11.23 -9.67
N MET A 247 -15.35 -12.04 -10.69
CA MET A 247 -15.74 -11.59 -12.04
C MET A 247 -14.70 -10.69 -12.70
N SER A 248 -13.45 -10.72 -12.23
CA SER A 248 -12.36 -9.89 -12.75
C SER A 248 -11.69 -10.61 -13.92
N TYR A 249 -11.62 -9.93 -15.06
CA TYR A 249 -10.89 -10.38 -16.24
C TYR A 249 -9.64 -9.54 -16.42
N LYS A 250 -8.47 -10.18 -16.31
CA LYS A 250 -7.18 -9.51 -16.42
C LYS A 250 -6.47 -9.89 -17.70
N THR A 251 -5.95 -8.90 -18.42
CA THR A 251 -5.14 -9.09 -19.62
C THR A 251 -3.82 -8.36 -19.46
N SER A 252 -2.71 -9.10 -19.60
CA SER A 252 -1.37 -8.51 -19.58
C SER A 252 -0.93 -8.15 -21.00
N ILE A 253 -0.27 -7.00 -21.15
CA ILE A 253 0.30 -6.53 -22.41
C ILE A 253 1.78 -6.31 -22.17
N THR A 254 2.62 -7.05 -22.88
CA THR A 254 4.07 -6.95 -22.79
C THR A 254 4.59 -6.04 -23.88
N PHE A 255 5.50 -5.13 -23.52
CA PHE A 255 6.11 -4.14 -24.39
C PHE A 255 7.61 -4.42 -24.48
N ASN A 256 8.11 -4.54 -25.71
CA ASN A 256 9.53 -4.67 -25.99
C ASN A 256 9.93 -3.59 -26.99
N CYS A 257 10.41 -2.47 -26.48
CA CYS A 257 10.56 -1.23 -27.25
C CYS A 257 12.02 -0.78 -27.39
N ALA A 258 12.99 -1.58 -26.91
CA ALA A 258 14.41 -1.19 -26.86
C ALA A 258 15.02 -0.95 -28.26
N GLU A 259 14.53 -1.67 -29.28
CA GLU A 259 15.01 -1.61 -30.67
C GLU A 259 14.21 -0.63 -31.54
N MET A 260 13.38 0.22 -30.94
CA MET A 260 12.65 1.25 -31.67
C MET A 260 13.63 2.20 -32.38
N LYS A 261 13.36 2.50 -33.65
CA LYS A 261 14.26 3.35 -34.45
C LYS A 261 14.04 4.85 -34.18
N SER A 262 12.79 5.26 -33.99
CA SER A 262 12.42 6.65 -33.75
C SER A 262 12.56 7.03 -32.27
N ASP A 263 12.95 8.28 -32.00
CA ASP A 263 12.92 8.91 -30.67
C ASP A 263 11.58 9.62 -30.39
N ASN A 264 10.61 9.51 -31.30
CA ASN A 264 9.27 10.08 -31.10
C ASN A 264 8.55 9.40 -29.91
N ILE A 265 7.60 10.12 -29.32
CA ILE A 265 6.69 9.55 -28.32
C ILE A 265 5.55 8.86 -29.05
N PHE A 266 5.30 7.60 -28.68
CA PHE A 266 4.26 6.77 -29.24
C PHE A 266 3.09 6.63 -28.29
N LEU A 267 1.90 6.45 -28.85
CA LEU A 267 0.65 6.20 -28.15
C LEU A 267 0.07 4.87 -28.61
N LEU A 268 -0.32 4.02 -27.67
CA LEU A 268 -1.08 2.81 -27.93
C LEU A 268 -2.46 2.92 -27.27
N PRO A 269 -3.50 3.32 -28.02
CA PRO A 269 -4.89 3.26 -27.56
C PRO A 269 -5.44 1.83 -27.69
N LEU A 270 -5.84 1.24 -26.57
CA LEU A 270 -6.30 -0.15 -26.48
C LEU A 270 -7.80 -0.23 -26.28
N VAL A 271 -8.46 -0.97 -27.17
CA VAL A 271 -9.90 -1.23 -27.14
C VAL A 271 -10.13 -2.74 -27.08
N MET A 272 -10.96 -3.18 -26.14
CA MET A 272 -11.35 -4.59 -26.04
C MET A 272 -12.26 -4.95 -27.20
N ALA A 273 -12.01 -6.11 -27.82
CA ALA A 273 -12.76 -6.62 -28.94
C ALA A 273 -13.18 -8.08 -28.68
N SER A 274 -14.43 -8.39 -29.03
CA SER A 274 -14.97 -9.75 -29.04
C SER A 274 -16.06 -9.86 -30.11
N ASP A 275 -16.13 -11.01 -30.76
CA ASP A 275 -17.21 -11.34 -31.71
C ASP A 275 -18.38 -12.09 -31.03
N VAL A 276 -18.19 -12.51 -29.76
CA VAL A 276 -19.14 -13.36 -29.01
C VAL A 276 -19.72 -12.62 -27.81
N TYR A 277 -18.95 -11.74 -27.19
CA TYR A 277 -19.34 -11.01 -25.99
C TYR A 277 -19.62 -9.54 -26.29
N GLN A 278 -20.58 -8.98 -25.56
CA GLN A 278 -20.76 -7.54 -25.55
C GLN A 278 -19.61 -6.89 -24.79
N VAL A 279 -19.08 -5.79 -25.34
CA VAL A 279 -18.01 -5.01 -24.70
C VAL A 279 -18.53 -3.62 -24.41
N LYS A 280 -18.45 -3.22 -23.14
CA LYS A 280 -18.70 -1.87 -22.67
C LYS A 280 -17.36 -1.24 -22.29
N GLN A 281 -16.91 -0.33 -23.14
CA GLN A 281 -15.71 0.47 -22.91
C GLN A 281 -16.03 1.92 -23.27
N LYS A 282 -15.91 2.81 -22.29
CA LYS A 282 -16.27 4.23 -22.44
C LYS A 282 -15.30 4.96 -23.37
N GLU A 283 -14.02 4.65 -23.24
CA GLU A 283 -12.92 5.23 -24.03
C GLU A 283 -11.73 4.24 -24.08
N PRO A 284 -10.81 4.38 -25.06
CA PRO A 284 -9.60 3.56 -25.13
C PRO A 284 -8.75 3.69 -23.86
N VAL A 285 -8.06 2.61 -23.49
CA VAL A 285 -7.00 2.69 -22.49
C VAL A 285 -5.71 3.11 -23.19
N TYR A 286 -5.14 4.25 -22.82
CA TYR A 286 -3.95 4.78 -23.46
C TYR A 286 -2.67 4.36 -22.74
N VAL A 287 -1.69 3.89 -23.52
CA VAL A 287 -0.32 3.65 -23.06
C VAL A 287 0.61 4.55 -23.87
N LEU A 288 1.27 5.50 -23.20
CA LEU A 288 2.35 6.28 -23.77
C LEU A 288 3.65 5.48 -23.69
N VAL A 289 4.41 5.47 -24.77
CA VAL A 289 5.69 4.77 -24.87
C VAL A 289 6.72 5.74 -25.41
N GLN A 290 7.83 5.89 -24.69
CA GLN A 290 8.95 6.72 -25.11
C GLN A 290 10.26 5.94 -25.03
N LEU A 291 11.13 6.18 -26.01
CA LEU A 291 12.49 5.70 -26.02
C LEU A 291 13.43 6.83 -25.58
N ASN A 292 14.28 6.54 -24.62
CA ASN A 292 15.23 7.50 -24.07
C ASN A 292 16.67 6.96 -24.15
N THR A 293 17.63 7.85 -24.02
CA THR A 293 18.99 7.49 -23.63
C THR A 293 19.04 7.23 -22.12
N LEU A 294 19.84 6.26 -21.68
CA LEU A 294 20.06 6.06 -20.25
C LEU A 294 20.76 7.29 -19.70
N LYS A 295 20.16 7.91 -18.69
CA LYS A 295 20.74 9.05 -18.00
C LYS A 295 21.06 8.66 -16.58
N MET A 296 22.25 9.03 -16.11
CA MET A 296 22.68 8.81 -14.73
C MET A 296 23.17 10.11 -14.10
N TRP A 297 22.90 10.29 -12.81
CA TRP A 297 23.35 11.46 -12.07
C TRP A 297 23.60 11.16 -10.59
N VAL A 298 24.43 12.00 -9.97
CA VAL A 298 24.62 11.99 -8.52
C VAL A 298 23.58 12.93 -7.89
N ALA A 299 22.76 12.43 -6.97
CA ALA A 299 21.76 13.23 -6.29
C ALA A 299 22.43 14.27 -5.39
N GLY A 300 21.98 15.53 -5.49
CA GLY A 300 22.61 16.64 -4.76
C GLY A 300 23.95 17.09 -5.35
N ALA A 301 24.25 16.70 -6.59
CA ALA A 301 25.38 17.25 -7.33
C ALA A 301 25.37 18.78 -7.33
N ASP A 302 26.56 19.37 -7.33
CA ASP A 302 26.83 20.81 -7.17
C ASP A 302 26.55 21.41 -5.77
N GLN A 303 25.97 20.65 -4.83
CA GLN A 303 25.87 21.08 -3.44
C GLN A 303 27.14 20.71 -2.67
N ILE A 304 27.57 21.59 -1.77
CA ILE A 304 28.56 21.24 -0.75
C ILE A 304 27.84 20.51 0.38
N VAL A 305 28.22 19.26 0.61
CA VAL A 305 27.80 18.49 1.78
C VAL A 305 28.83 18.68 2.89
N VAL A 306 28.47 19.35 3.97
CA VAL A 306 29.34 19.49 5.14
C VAL A 306 29.37 18.17 5.91
N ASN A 307 30.53 17.51 5.93
CA ASN A 307 30.72 16.23 6.61
C ASN A 307 31.44 16.44 7.94
N LYS A 308 30.71 16.26 9.05
CA LYS A 308 31.22 16.46 10.42
C LYS A 308 31.64 15.17 11.13
N SER A 309 31.01 14.06 10.75
CA SER A 309 31.17 12.76 11.41
C SER A 309 32.30 11.92 10.81
N GLY A 310 32.78 12.26 9.62
CA GLY A 310 33.67 11.42 8.83
C GLY A 310 32.95 10.32 8.05
N ASN A 311 31.64 10.15 8.20
CA ASN A 311 30.85 9.17 7.45
C ASN A 311 29.72 9.88 6.71
N GLY A 312 29.35 9.40 5.54
CA GLY A 312 28.18 9.93 4.84
C GLY A 312 27.65 9.00 3.77
N LYS A 313 26.47 9.36 3.26
CA LYS A 313 25.82 8.67 2.15
C LYS A 313 25.25 9.70 1.19
N PHE A 314 25.26 9.38 -0.08
CA PHE A 314 24.54 10.09 -1.13
C PHE A 314 23.99 9.05 -2.11
N SER A 315 23.11 9.48 -3.00
CA SER A 315 22.48 8.57 -3.94
C SER A 315 22.97 8.81 -5.35
N VAL A 316 23.10 7.73 -6.12
CA VAL A 316 23.27 7.78 -7.58
C VAL A 316 22.00 7.22 -8.19
N ALA A 317 21.46 7.88 -9.21
CA ALA A 317 20.17 7.55 -9.80
C ALA A 317 20.20 7.51 -11.32
N MET A 318 19.20 6.84 -11.90
CA MET A 318 18.95 6.72 -13.34
C MET A 318 17.49 7.04 -13.70
N ASN A 319 17.27 7.45 -14.95
CA ASN A 319 15.94 7.87 -15.44
C ASN A 319 14.96 6.71 -15.67
N ALA A 320 15.46 5.50 -15.97
CA ALA A 320 14.64 4.32 -16.22
C ALA A 320 15.35 3.06 -15.70
N PRO A 321 14.60 2.01 -15.33
CA PRO A 321 15.20 0.77 -14.86
C PRO A 321 15.78 -0.02 -16.04
N ILE A 322 16.74 -0.89 -15.75
CA ILE A 322 17.38 -1.76 -16.75
C ILE A 322 17.40 -3.22 -16.29
N GLY A 323 17.62 -4.15 -17.21
CA GLY A 323 17.52 -5.60 -16.95
C GLY A 323 18.72 -6.25 -16.25
N ASN A 324 19.83 -5.54 -16.09
CA ASN A 324 21.04 -6.01 -15.43
C ASN A 324 21.49 -4.98 -14.39
N ASP A 325 22.34 -5.39 -13.45
CA ASP A 325 22.93 -4.47 -12.50
C ASP A 325 23.82 -3.43 -13.21
N GLN A 326 23.70 -2.16 -12.82
CA GLN A 326 24.56 -1.06 -13.28
C GLN A 326 25.62 -0.76 -12.20
N PRO A 327 26.90 -1.08 -12.42
CA PRO A 327 27.98 -0.69 -11.51
C PRO A 327 27.99 0.82 -11.23
N VAL A 328 28.22 1.19 -9.98
CA VAL A 328 28.37 2.57 -9.53
C VAL A 328 29.65 2.67 -8.71
N LYS A 329 30.59 3.45 -9.24
CA LYS A 329 31.89 3.69 -8.64
C LYS A 329 32.21 5.17 -8.70
N LEU A 330 32.71 5.74 -7.61
CA LEU A 330 33.17 7.12 -7.58
C LEU A 330 34.65 7.18 -7.21
N THR A 331 35.32 8.20 -7.74
CA THR A 331 36.74 8.47 -7.48
C THR A 331 36.92 9.90 -7.01
N VAL A 332 37.98 10.15 -6.23
CA VAL A 332 38.33 11.51 -5.81
C VAL A 332 39.07 12.20 -6.96
N ASP A 333 38.56 13.35 -7.40
CA ASP A 333 39.23 14.21 -8.37
C ASP A 333 39.41 15.62 -7.83
N ASN A 334 40.54 15.85 -7.17
CA ASN A 334 40.85 17.15 -6.57
C ASN A 334 41.12 18.26 -7.59
N SER A 335 41.32 17.95 -8.87
CA SER A 335 41.50 19.00 -9.90
C SER A 335 40.25 19.87 -10.04
N LEU A 336 39.07 19.33 -9.67
CA LEU A 336 37.80 20.05 -9.69
C LEU A 336 37.66 21.08 -8.58
N VAL A 337 38.41 20.96 -7.48
CA VAL A 337 38.37 21.93 -6.36
C VAL A 337 38.88 23.30 -6.82
N GLU A 338 39.90 23.34 -7.68
CA GLU A 338 40.42 24.59 -8.25
C GLU A 338 39.36 25.28 -9.11
N SER A 339 38.68 24.52 -9.95
CA SER A 339 37.59 25.02 -10.81
C SER A 339 36.40 25.51 -9.99
N TYR A 340 36.02 24.76 -8.93
CA TYR A 340 34.97 25.15 -8.01
C TYR A 340 35.29 26.49 -7.32
N ASN A 341 36.53 26.65 -6.84
CA ASN A 341 36.98 27.87 -6.20
C ASN A 341 36.92 29.08 -7.12
N ALA A 342 37.39 28.93 -8.36
CA ALA A 342 37.34 29.99 -9.36
C ALA A 342 35.91 30.39 -9.71
N ALA A 343 35.00 29.42 -9.88
CA ALA A 343 33.61 29.68 -10.24
C ALA A 343 32.80 30.32 -9.11
N ASN A 344 33.08 29.96 -7.84
CA ASN A 344 32.29 30.39 -6.68
C ASN A 344 32.96 31.50 -5.85
N ASN A 345 34.12 31.99 -6.27
CA ASN A 345 34.93 32.95 -5.51
C ASN A 345 35.21 32.48 -4.08
N THR A 346 35.59 31.21 -3.95
CA THR A 346 35.98 30.56 -2.69
C THR A 346 37.46 30.19 -2.70
N SER A 347 37.97 29.72 -1.56
CA SER A 347 39.38 29.37 -1.37
C SER A 347 39.55 28.08 -0.58
N PHE A 348 38.80 27.03 -0.95
CA PHE A 348 38.91 25.72 -0.33
C PHE A 348 40.25 25.05 -0.64
N ILE A 349 40.80 24.33 0.35
CA ILE A 349 42.00 23.51 0.22
C ILE A 349 41.58 22.09 -0.21
N PRO A 350 42.16 21.50 -1.26
CA PRO A 350 41.87 20.12 -1.62
C PRO A 350 42.21 19.16 -0.47
N PHE A 351 41.25 18.31 -0.09
CA PHE A 351 41.47 17.33 0.98
C PHE A 351 42.29 16.13 0.47
N ASP A 352 43.10 15.53 1.33
CA ASP A 352 43.98 14.40 0.99
C ASP A 352 43.16 13.16 0.53
N PRO A 353 43.26 12.73 -0.75
CA PRO A 353 42.50 11.60 -1.26
C PRO A 353 42.80 10.28 -0.54
N SER A 354 43.99 10.11 0.03
CA SER A 354 44.37 8.87 0.75
C SER A 354 43.58 8.66 2.04
N LYS A 355 42.89 9.70 2.51
CA LYS A 355 42.04 9.71 3.70
C LYS A 355 40.56 9.55 3.37
N VAL A 356 40.22 9.24 2.12
CA VAL A 356 38.85 9.07 1.65
C VAL A 356 38.66 7.66 1.15
N SER A 357 37.59 7.01 1.60
CA SER A 357 37.12 5.73 1.06
C SER A 357 35.68 5.89 0.59
N VAL A 358 35.35 5.26 -0.53
CA VAL A 358 33.99 5.25 -1.10
C VAL A 358 33.62 3.82 -1.39
N SER A 359 32.41 3.40 -1.02
CA SER A 359 31.93 2.06 -1.34
C SER A 359 31.69 1.91 -2.84
N THR A 360 31.91 0.71 -3.36
CA THR A 360 31.50 0.34 -4.72
C THR A 360 30.15 -0.33 -4.61
N GLU A 361 29.18 0.16 -5.37
CA GLU A 361 27.81 -0.32 -5.34
C GLU A 361 27.34 -0.68 -6.75
N ALA A 362 26.12 -1.18 -6.86
CA ALA A 362 25.43 -1.30 -8.14
C ALA A 362 23.97 -0.92 -7.96
N ILE A 363 23.39 -0.26 -8.97
CA ILE A 363 21.93 -0.16 -9.08
C ILE A 363 21.45 -1.51 -9.56
N THR A 364 20.79 -2.26 -8.68
CA THR A 364 20.26 -3.60 -8.97
C THR A 364 19.31 -3.57 -10.15
N ALA A 365 19.28 -4.65 -10.96
CA ALA A 365 18.32 -4.82 -12.04
C ALA A 365 16.88 -4.51 -11.60
N GLY A 366 16.16 -3.71 -12.40
CA GLY A 366 14.81 -3.23 -12.10
C GLY A 366 14.72 -2.01 -11.17
N GLU A 367 15.79 -1.68 -10.43
CA GLU A 367 15.86 -0.49 -9.59
C GLU A 367 16.35 0.74 -10.37
N LYS A 368 16.22 1.93 -9.77
CA LYS A 368 16.63 3.21 -10.38
C LYS A 368 17.64 4.00 -9.57
N LYS A 369 18.02 3.52 -8.40
CA LYS A 369 18.83 4.29 -7.46
C LYS A 369 19.58 3.36 -6.52
N VAL A 370 20.77 3.77 -6.11
CA VAL A 370 21.54 3.15 -5.04
C VAL A 370 22.14 4.23 -4.15
N ASP A 371 22.26 3.93 -2.85
CA ASP A 371 22.97 4.80 -1.90
C ASP A 371 24.43 4.35 -1.80
N VAL A 372 25.34 5.29 -2.09
CA VAL A 372 26.78 5.09 -1.99
C VAL A 372 27.25 5.67 -0.66
N SER A 373 28.00 4.87 0.09
CA SER A 373 28.60 5.29 1.36
C SER A 373 30.00 5.81 1.13
N TYR A 374 30.40 6.85 1.87
CA TYR A 374 31.78 7.33 1.89
C TYR A 374 32.24 7.55 3.32
N GLN A 375 33.56 7.44 3.53
CA GLN A 375 34.22 7.78 4.77
C GLN A 375 35.38 8.73 4.51
N VAL A 376 35.57 9.67 5.42
CA VAL A 376 36.63 10.67 5.45
C VAL A 376 37.33 10.57 6.79
N ASP A 377 38.62 10.29 6.78
CA ASP A 377 39.44 10.28 7.98
C ASP A 377 39.75 11.71 8.44
N LEU A 378 38.96 12.17 9.42
CA LEU A 378 39.10 13.49 10.04
C LEU A 378 40.17 13.53 11.14
N THR A 379 40.83 12.42 11.48
CA THR A 379 41.67 12.32 12.70
C THR A 379 42.86 13.28 12.70
N SER A 380 43.38 13.63 11.53
CA SER A 380 44.45 14.62 11.37
C SER A 380 44.00 16.07 11.35
N MET A 381 42.70 16.34 11.22
CA MET A 381 42.18 17.69 11.16
C MET A 381 42.07 18.30 12.57
N PRO A 382 42.42 19.58 12.75
CA PRO A 382 42.12 20.29 13.98
C PRO A 382 40.61 20.48 14.13
N PHE A 383 40.13 20.47 15.37
CA PHE A 383 38.73 20.77 15.69
C PHE A 383 38.41 22.25 15.46
N ASP A 384 37.42 22.51 14.60
CA ASP A 384 37.03 23.81 14.04
C ASP A 384 38.25 24.67 13.64
N GLY A 385 39.09 24.08 12.80
CA GLY A 385 40.16 24.81 12.13
C GLY A 385 39.63 25.94 11.24
N SER A 386 40.47 26.94 10.99
CA SER A 386 40.18 28.03 10.05
C SER A 386 40.27 27.59 8.59
N ASP A 387 41.05 26.54 8.33
CA ASP A 387 41.20 25.97 7.01
C ASP A 387 39.90 25.31 6.57
N SER A 388 39.43 25.69 5.38
CA SER A 388 38.25 25.10 4.76
C SER A 388 38.69 24.11 3.70
N TYR A 389 38.39 22.82 3.90
CA TYR A 389 38.77 21.76 2.96
C TYR A 389 37.60 21.38 2.06
N LEU A 390 37.90 20.89 0.86
CA LEU A 390 36.90 20.35 -0.07
C LEU A 390 37.48 19.13 -0.80
N LEU A 391 36.64 18.14 -1.05
CA LEU A 391 36.92 17.03 -1.95
C LEU A 391 35.77 16.89 -2.95
N ALA A 392 36.11 16.48 -4.16
CA ALA A 392 35.13 16.19 -5.21
C ALA A 392 35.10 14.68 -5.46
N LEU A 393 33.93 14.06 -5.31
CA LEU A 393 33.70 12.68 -5.72
C LEU A 393 33.03 12.70 -7.10
N VAL A 394 33.62 12.00 -8.06
CA VAL A 394 33.19 11.97 -9.45
C VAL A 394 32.78 10.55 -9.84
N LEU A 395 31.63 10.40 -10.49
CA LEU A 395 31.17 9.13 -11.04
C LEU A 395 32.12 8.63 -12.13
N ASP A 396 32.61 7.40 -11.97
CA ASP A 396 33.45 6.70 -12.94
C ASP A 396 32.57 6.19 -14.10
N GLU A 397 32.78 6.75 -15.28
CA GLU A 397 31.97 6.45 -16.46
C GLU A 397 32.42 5.18 -17.20
N SER A 398 33.57 4.61 -16.84
CA SER A 398 34.20 3.52 -17.61
C SER A 398 33.48 2.17 -17.52
N GLU A 399 32.68 1.97 -16.48
CA GLU A 399 31.91 0.75 -16.22
C GLU A 399 30.40 0.96 -16.44
N LEU A 400 30.00 2.11 -17.00
CA LEU A 400 28.61 2.39 -17.33
C LEU A 400 28.16 1.65 -18.59
N PHE A 401 26.86 1.36 -18.68
CA PHE A 401 26.27 0.83 -19.92
C PHE A 401 26.64 1.74 -21.10
N THR A 402 26.98 1.12 -22.23
CA THR A 402 27.38 1.86 -23.44
C THR A 402 26.26 2.81 -23.88
N GLY A 403 26.61 4.06 -24.15
CA GLY A 403 25.64 5.10 -24.53
C GLY A 403 24.97 5.82 -23.36
N THR A 404 25.32 5.50 -22.11
CA THR A 404 24.84 6.25 -20.93
C THR A 404 25.31 7.71 -21.02
N GLN A 405 24.36 8.64 -20.83
CA GLN A 405 24.63 10.06 -20.66
C GLN A 405 24.71 10.36 -19.17
N VAL A 406 25.84 10.89 -18.72
CA VAL A 406 25.98 11.30 -17.32
C VAL A 406 25.70 12.79 -17.19
N GLU A 407 24.79 13.13 -16.29
CA GLU A 407 24.43 14.50 -15.93
C GLU A 407 24.85 14.73 -14.46
N ASN A 408 25.39 15.90 -14.13
CA ASN A 408 25.73 16.28 -12.74
C ASN A 408 26.47 15.15 -11.99
N ASN A 409 27.68 14.82 -12.45
CA ASN A 409 28.43 13.64 -12.04
C ASN A 409 29.34 13.86 -10.82
N VAL A 410 29.31 15.06 -10.23
CA VAL A 410 30.20 15.47 -9.14
C VAL A 410 29.39 15.82 -7.89
N ILE A 411 29.82 15.32 -6.74
CA ILE A 411 29.37 15.79 -5.43
C ILE A 411 30.56 16.32 -4.64
N TYR A 412 30.40 17.51 -4.06
CA TYR A 412 31.45 18.15 -3.26
C TYR A 412 31.19 17.91 -1.78
N ILE A 413 32.17 17.34 -1.09
CA ILE A 413 32.12 17.13 0.35
C ILE A 413 33.08 18.12 1.00
N GLN A 414 32.62 18.84 2.03
CA GLN A 414 33.44 19.69 2.88
C GLN A 414 33.69 18.96 4.20
N PRO A 415 34.86 18.30 4.37
CA PRO A 415 35.26 17.76 5.66
C PRO A 415 35.38 18.89 6.68
N PHE A 416 34.69 18.76 7.81
CA PHE A 416 34.75 19.75 8.87
C PHE A 416 34.64 19.09 10.24
N ARG A 417 35.79 18.97 10.92
CA ARG A 417 35.83 18.35 12.23
C ARG A 417 35.40 19.32 13.33
N THR A 418 34.39 18.95 14.11
CA THR A 418 33.86 19.76 15.23
C THR A 418 33.34 18.86 16.33
N LEU A 419 33.31 19.33 17.58
CA LEU A 419 32.50 18.71 18.64
C LEU A 419 31.06 19.21 18.65
N ALA A 420 30.73 20.26 17.90
CA ALA A 420 29.37 20.81 17.94
C ALA A 420 28.39 19.93 17.15
N GLY A 421 27.36 19.45 17.84
CA GLY A 421 26.36 18.54 17.30
C GLY A 421 25.58 17.84 18.40
N ASP A 422 24.67 16.98 17.96
CA ASP A 422 23.87 16.12 18.82
C ASP A 422 24.58 14.77 19.05
N TYR A 423 24.35 14.18 20.21
CA TYR A 423 25.01 12.97 20.71
C TYR A 423 24.00 12.05 21.37
N ASP A 424 24.32 10.77 21.48
CA ASP A 424 23.71 9.86 22.44
C ASP A 424 24.38 10.04 23.80
N LYS A 425 23.58 10.19 24.87
CA LYS A 425 24.07 10.33 26.24
C LYS A 425 23.96 9.02 27.01
N GLU A 426 25.09 8.52 27.47
CA GLU A 426 25.19 7.45 28.46
C GLU A 426 25.64 8.05 29.80
N ILE A 427 25.01 7.64 30.90
CA ILE A 427 25.38 8.02 32.25
C ILE A 427 26.24 6.90 32.83
N TRP A 428 27.51 7.17 33.10
CA TRP A 428 28.44 6.17 33.63
C TRP A 428 28.67 6.31 35.15
N GLY A 429 28.30 7.44 35.72
CA GLY A 429 28.42 7.74 37.16
C GLY A 429 27.10 8.18 37.79
N GLU A 430 27.16 9.20 38.64
CA GLU A 430 25.97 9.78 39.27
C GLU A 430 25.34 10.86 38.39
N GLU A 431 24.01 10.84 38.26
CA GLU A 431 23.23 11.93 37.64
C GLU A 431 22.21 12.48 38.64
N LYS A 432 22.21 13.81 38.82
CA LYS A 432 21.01 14.48 39.34
C LYS A 432 20.06 14.73 38.18
N GLY A 433 18.91 14.06 38.21
CA GLY A 433 17.85 14.26 37.23
C GLY A 433 17.60 15.76 37.05
N ASN A 434 17.54 16.18 35.78
CA ASN A 434 17.26 17.55 35.31
C ASN A 434 18.43 18.49 34.99
N ARG A 435 19.67 17.99 34.86
CA ARG A 435 20.80 18.85 34.51
C ARG A 435 21.11 18.82 33.00
N VAL A 436 21.48 17.71 32.36
CA VAL A 436 21.69 17.70 30.89
C VAL A 436 20.53 17.01 30.16
N THR A 437 19.63 17.79 29.53
CA THR A 437 18.46 17.24 28.82
C THR A 437 18.64 17.09 27.32
N ALA A 438 19.39 17.99 26.69
CA ALA A 438 19.81 17.84 25.30
C ALA A 438 21.24 17.31 25.30
N PRO A 439 21.49 16.07 24.84
CA PRO A 439 22.82 15.50 24.73
C PRO A 439 23.55 16.13 23.54
N ALA A 440 23.95 17.40 23.69
CA ALA A 440 24.50 18.18 22.59
C ALA A 440 25.61 19.11 23.07
N ILE A 441 26.58 19.35 22.20
CA ILE A 441 27.66 20.30 22.38
C ILE A 441 27.45 21.43 21.37
N TYR A 442 27.70 22.67 21.79
CA TYR A 442 27.50 23.85 20.99
C TYR A 442 28.79 24.67 20.87
N LEU A 443 28.95 25.41 19.78
CA LEU A 443 29.99 26.42 19.64
C LEU A 443 29.60 27.68 20.44
N ALA A 444 30.44 28.07 21.38
CA ALA A 444 30.23 29.26 22.20
C ALA A 444 30.17 30.52 21.33
N GLY A 445 29.18 31.38 21.58
CA GLY A 445 29.00 32.65 20.85
C GLY A 445 28.34 32.52 19.48
N THR A 446 27.89 31.32 19.09
CA THR A 446 27.22 31.07 17.80
C THR A 446 25.78 30.61 18.01
N ASN A 447 24.90 30.81 17.02
CA ASN A 447 23.52 30.29 17.02
C ASN A 447 22.71 30.59 18.30
N GLY A 448 22.96 31.75 18.92
CA GLY A 448 22.28 32.16 20.16
C GLY A 448 22.88 31.61 21.46
N TRP A 449 23.94 30.80 21.39
CA TRP A 449 24.68 30.33 22.57
C TRP A 449 25.63 31.40 23.09
N PRO A 450 25.73 31.59 24.42
CA PRO A 450 26.56 32.64 24.99
C PRO A 450 28.05 32.40 24.69
N ALA A 451 28.74 33.46 24.27
CA ALA A 451 30.20 33.43 24.12
C ALA A 451 30.88 33.24 25.48
N SER A 452 32.06 32.61 25.48
CA SER A 452 32.95 32.75 26.63
C SER A 452 33.42 34.20 26.74
N ARG A 453 33.50 34.70 27.96
CA ARG A 453 33.89 36.08 28.28
C ARG A 453 35.14 36.15 29.18
N ASN A 454 35.87 35.04 29.29
CA ASN A 454 37.14 34.96 30.02
C ASN A 454 38.33 34.91 29.03
N GLU A 455 39.52 35.20 29.52
CA GLU A 455 40.80 35.17 28.79
C GLU A 455 41.09 33.82 28.10
N LYS A 456 40.48 32.74 28.57
CA LYS A 456 40.59 31.38 28.01
C LYS A 456 39.76 31.16 26.74
N ALA A 457 38.84 32.08 26.44
CA ALA A 457 38.04 32.09 25.20
C ALA A 457 37.48 30.71 24.80
N GLN A 458 36.84 30.02 25.76
CA GLN A 458 36.35 28.66 25.57
C GLN A 458 35.47 28.53 24.33
N LYS A 459 35.77 27.51 23.52
CA LYS A 459 35.17 27.32 22.20
C LYS A 459 33.85 26.57 22.22
N TYR A 460 33.67 25.68 23.19
CA TYR A 460 32.50 24.84 23.29
C TYR A 460 31.69 25.11 24.55
N CYS A 461 30.41 24.76 24.52
CA CYS A 461 29.60 24.68 25.72
C CYS A 461 28.57 23.55 25.66
N ILE A 462 28.20 23.04 26.83
CA ILE A 462 27.04 22.17 27.03
C ILE A 462 25.97 22.90 27.85
N ASN A 463 24.70 22.60 27.59
CA ASN A 463 23.59 23.08 28.43
C ASN A 463 23.34 22.07 29.56
N TYR A 464 23.49 22.51 30.81
CA TYR A 464 23.27 21.70 32.00
C TYR A 464 22.04 22.16 32.81
N ASN A 465 21.12 22.93 32.21
CA ASN A 465 19.87 23.34 32.86
C ASN A 465 18.61 23.16 31.98
N GLN A 466 17.53 22.71 32.60
CA GLN A 466 16.23 22.43 31.96
C GLN A 466 15.37 23.65 31.61
N THR A 467 15.47 24.74 32.36
CA THR A 467 14.44 25.79 32.35
C THR A 467 14.83 27.07 31.62
N TRP A 468 16.10 27.24 31.26
CA TRP A 468 16.59 28.43 30.58
C TRP A 468 17.98 28.20 29.96
N SER A 469 18.23 28.79 28.79
CA SER A 469 19.43 28.62 27.96
C SER A 469 20.73 29.21 28.52
N GLY A 470 20.69 29.84 29.70
CA GLY A 470 21.84 30.48 30.33
C GLY A 470 22.68 29.55 31.23
N GLY A 471 22.17 28.37 31.58
CA GLY A 471 22.90 27.38 32.39
C GLY A 471 23.85 26.56 31.54
N VAL A 472 24.96 27.15 31.12
CA VAL A 472 25.96 26.49 30.27
C VAL A 472 27.31 26.31 30.97
N ILE A 473 27.95 25.19 30.68
CA ILE A 473 29.36 24.96 31.03
C ILE A 473 30.17 25.12 29.75
N HIS A 474 31.07 26.09 29.75
CA HIS A 474 32.04 26.32 28.68
C HIS A 474 33.30 25.48 28.90
N PHE A 475 33.93 25.03 27.83
CA PHE A 475 35.17 24.23 27.89
C PHE A 475 35.98 24.29 26.58
N ASN A 476 37.22 23.83 26.65
CA ASN A 476 38.15 23.66 25.54
C ASN A 476 38.66 22.23 25.43
N ILE A 477 39.16 21.87 24.24
CA ILE A 477 40.04 20.72 24.05
C ILE A 477 41.45 21.21 24.34
N LEU A 478 42.13 20.60 25.31
CA LEU A 478 43.50 20.96 25.65
C LEU A 478 44.51 20.33 24.69
N ASP A 479 45.70 20.91 24.62
CA ASP A 479 46.83 20.34 23.88
C ASP A 479 47.61 19.32 24.71
N GLU A 480 46.87 18.43 25.40
CA GLU A 480 47.40 17.39 26.26
C GLU A 480 46.65 16.08 26.03
N PHE A 481 47.40 14.98 25.95
CA PHE A 481 46.83 13.64 25.91
C PHE A 481 46.57 13.10 27.33
N VAL A 482 45.62 12.19 27.44
CA VAL A 482 45.41 11.40 28.67
C VAL A 482 46.51 10.34 28.74
N ASP A 483 47.20 10.27 29.88
CA ASP A 483 48.31 9.33 30.09
C ASP A 483 47.88 7.88 29.82
N GLY A 484 48.64 7.18 28.99
CA GLY A 484 48.34 5.80 28.57
C GLY A 484 47.26 5.66 27.50
N TYR A 485 46.63 6.76 27.05
CA TYR A 485 45.58 6.76 26.02
C TYR A 485 45.92 7.74 24.87
N PRO A 486 46.67 7.30 23.85
CA PRO A 486 47.19 8.18 22.79
C PRO A 486 46.13 8.80 21.87
N ASN A 487 44.89 8.32 21.93
CA ASN A 487 43.78 8.89 21.15
C ASN A 487 42.90 9.80 22.00
N ARG A 488 43.17 10.00 23.29
CA ARG A 488 42.32 10.81 24.16
C ARG A 488 43.00 12.12 24.47
N ARG A 489 42.36 13.23 24.08
CA ARG A 489 42.78 14.57 24.50
C ARG A 489 41.99 14.98 25.73
N LYS A 490 42.67 15.63 26.68
CA LYS A 490 42.00 16.20 27.86
C LYS A 490 41.08 17.33 27.45
N LEU A 491 39.93 17.42 28.10
CA LEU A 491 39.12 18.62 28.10
C LEU A 491 39.51 19.49 29.30
N GLY A 492 39.29 20.79 29.21
CA GLY A 492 39.66 21.68 30.30
C GLY A 492 39.14 23.09 30.11
N ASP A 493 39.67 24.01 30.93
CA ASP A 493 39.19 25.37 31.06
C ASP A 493 37.67 25.44 31.37
N PHE A 494 37.16 24.49 32.16
CA PHE A 494 35.74 24.43 32.48
C PHE A 494 35.28 25.64 33.30
N ILE A 495 34.17 26.26 32.88
CA ILE A 495 33.56 27.38 33.62
C ILE A 495 32.05 27.40 33.44
N ASP A 496 31.32 27.69 34.51
CA ASP A 496 29.88 27.96 34.46
C ASP A 496 29.62 29.43 34.10
N ARG A 497 28.73 29.71 33.13
CA ARG A 497 28.25 31.05 32.72
C ARG A 497 29.37 32.06 32.39
N GLY A 498 29.62 32.29 31.09
CA GLY A 498 30.45 33.41 30.63
C GLY A 498 29.94 34.78 31.12
N GLU A 499 30.66 35.38 32.09
CA GLU A 499 30.35 36.54 32.96
C GLU A 499 29.11 36.44 33.87
N GLY A 500 29.36 36.65 35.17
CA GLY A 500 28.35 36.74 36.21
C GLY A 500 27.35 37.85 35.96
N ASN A 501 26.10 37.47 35.70
CA ASN A 501 25.00 38.42 35.71
C ASN A 501 24.79 38.91 37.16
N ASN A 502 24.95 40.21 37.39
CA ASN A 502 24.63 40.90 38.64
C ASN A 502 25.47 40.51 39.89
N GLY A 503 26.75 40.19 39.73
CA GLY A 503 27.66 40.04 40.88
C GLY A 503 27.47 38.77 41.71
N HIS A 504 26.70 37.79 41.19
CA HIS A 504 26.74 36.42 41.68
C HIS A 504 27.92 35.71 41.02
N GLY A 505 28.86 35.23 41.84
CA GLY A 505 30.07 34.55 41.38
C GLY A 505 29.78 33.27 40.58
N TYR A 506 30.78 32.84 39.82
CA TYR A 506 30.80 31.58 39.08
C TYR A 506 30.56 30.39 40.02
N ASP A 507 29.68 29.46 39.66
CA ASP A 507 29.60 28.16 40.34
C ASP A 507 30.89 27.39 39.97
N PRO A 508 31.76 27.00 40.93
CA PRO A 508 32.99 26.28 40.61
C PRO A 508 32.71 24.97 39.88
N VAL A 509 33.40 24.74 38.77
CA VAL A 509 33.39 23.47 38.03
C VAL A 509 34.69 22.74 38.29
N ILE A 510 34.60 21.58 38.93
CA ILE A 510 35.73 20.69 39.19
C ILE A 510 35.73 19.61 38.12
N ASP A 511 36.83 19.47 37.39
CA ASP A 511 37.04 18.38 36.44
C ASP A 511 37.90 17.28 37.08
N ASN A 512 37.42 16.04 37.03
CA ASN A 512 38.11 14.86 37.58
C ASN A 512 38.75 13.99 36.49
N GLY A 513 38.67 14.39 35.22
CA GLY A 513 39.31 13.65 34.13
C GLY A 513 38.49 13.59 32.85
N SER A 514 37.97 14.72 32.39
CA SER A 514 37.20 14.81 31.15
C SER A 514 38.10 14.71 29.91
N TRP A 515 37.64 14.04 28.87
CA TRP A 515 38.42 13.81 27.64
C TRP A 515 37.55 13.66 26.41
N VAL A 516 38.16 13.81 25.23
CA VAL A 516 37.57 13.42 23.95
C VAL A 516 38.47 12.41 23.25
N ASP A 517 37.88 11.32 22.76
CA ASP A 517 38.57 10.37 21.89
C ASP A 517 38.59 10.91 20.47
N ILE A 518 39.78 11.23 19.97
CA ILE A 518 40.01 11.83 18.67
C ILE A 518 39.84 10.84 17.51
N LYS A 519 39.54 9.57 17.74
CA LYS A 519 39.17 8.64 16.67
C LYS A 519 37.67 8.43 16.60
N THR A 520 37.03 8.23 17.74
CA THR A 520 35.59 7.92 17.78
C THR A 520 34.71 9.16 17.92
N GLY A 521 35.27 10.30 18.34
CA GLY A 521 34.50 11.50 18.65
C GLY A 521 33.72 11.40 19.97
N VAL A 522 33.89 10.31 20.74
CA VAL A 522 33.26 10.15 22.05
C VAL A 522 33.82 11.18 23.01
N VAL A 523 32.92 11.91 23.67
CA VAL A 523 33.26 12.92 24.67
C VAL A 523 32.86 12.40 26.05
N HIS A 524 33.83 12.33 26.95
CA HIS A 524 33.66 11.90 28.33
C HIS A 524 33.72 13.12 29.24
N PHE A 525 32.65 13.35 29.99
CA PHE A 525 32.60 14.36 31.04
C PHE A 525 32.65 13.67 32.41
N ASP A 526 33.57 14.12 33.26
CA ASP A 526 33.64 13.82 34.69
C ASP A 526 33.76 15.13 35.48
N LEU A 527 32.64 15.85 35.57
CA LEU A 527 32.60 17.17 36.18
C LEU A 527 31.79 17.16 37.47
N LYS A 528 32.11 18.08 38.36
CA LYS A 528 31.31 18.42 39.54
C LYS A 528 31.08 19.92 39.60
N VAL A 529 29.82 20.34 39.54
CA VAL A 529 29.42 21.76 39.58
C VAL A 529 28.97 22.10 41.00
N VAL A 530 29.63 23.08 41.63
CA VAL A 530 29.38 23.49 43.02
C VAL A 530 28.46 24.70 43.05
N ASP A 531 27.14 24.47 42.89
CA ASP A 531 26.16 25.55 43.00
C ASP A 531 25.73 25.83 44.45
N ASN A 532 25.13 27.00 44.68
CA ASN A 532 24.61 27.40 45.99
C ASN A 532 23.46 26.52 46.50
N ALA A 533 22.68 25.89 45.62
CA ALA A 533 21.56 25.01 45.98
C ALA A 533 22.04 23.63 46.48
N TYR A 534 23.26 23.23 46.14
CA TYR A 534 23.87 21.96 46.54
C TYR A 534 25.20 22.12 47.29
N SER A 535 25.48 23.32 47.82
CA SER A 535 26.68 23.61 48.60
C SER A 535 26.85 22.66 49.80
N ASN A 536 25.74 22.27 50.43
CA ASN A 536 25.71 21.33 51.57
C ASN A 536 26.11 19.87 51.21
N VAL A 537 26.07 19.51 49.94
CA VAL A 537 26.52 18.19 49.43
C VAL A 537 27.75 18.31 48.52
N GLY A 538 28.36 19.51 48.49
CA GLY A 538 29.57 19.80 47.73
C GLY A 538 29.37 19.87 46.21
N GLY A 539 28.15 20.12 45.71
CA GLY A 539 27.83 20.23 44.28
C GLY A 539 27.03 19.06 43.69
N PHE A 540 26.86 19.05 42.37
CA PHE A 540 26.25 17.94 41.62
C PHE A 540 27.18 17.44 40.51
N PRO A 541 27.20 16.11 40.25
CA PRO A 541 28.02 15.50 39.21
C PRO A 541 27.39 15.61 37.81
N ILE A 542 28.25 15.68 36.80
CA ILE A 542 27.98 15.53 35.37
C ILE A 542 28.95 14.45 34.89
N GLN A 543 28.49 13.20 34.91
CA GLN A 543 29.29 12.01 34.62
C GLN A 543 28.69 11.24 33.44
N TYR A 544 28.99 11.73 32.23
CA TYR A 544 28.37 11.29 30.99
C TYR A 544 29.40 10.91 29.92
N ASN A 545 29.01 9.97 29.06
CA ASN A 545 29.61 9.79 27.75
C ASN A 545 28.63 10.32 26.70
N PHE A 546 29.14 11.16 25.81
CA PHE A 546 28.46 11.61 24.61
C PHE A 546 29.05 10.86 23.42
N THR A 547 28.23 10.03 22.77
CA THR A 547 28.63 9.25 21.58
C THR A 547 27.97 9.86 20.34
N PRO A 548 28.71 10.18 19.26
CA PRO A 548 28.10 10.72 18.05
C PRO A 548 27.04 9.76 17.47
N GLY A 549 25.85 10.26 17.13
CA GLY A 549 24.86 9.51 16.35
C GLY A 549 25.26 9.53 14.88
N PHE A 550 25.49 8.34 14.28
CA PHE A 550 25.91 8.21 12.88
C PHE A 550 24.74 7.92 11.94
#